data_AF-A0A370EF80-F1
#
_entry.id   AF-A0A370EF80-F1
#
_cell.length_a   1.000
_cell.length_b   1.000
_cell.length_c   1.000
_cell.angle_alpha   90.00
_cell.angle_beta   90.00
_cell.angle_gamma   90.00
#
_symmetry.space_group_name_H-M   'P 1'
#
loop_
_entity.id
_entity.type
_entity.pdbx_description
1 polymer ?
#
loop_
_entity_poly.entity_id
_entity_poly.type
_entity_poly.pdbx_seq_one_letter_code
_entity_poly.pdbx_strand_id
1 'polypeptide(L)' 'MAKLKESTKEKKARRNAKVLERYNELKKLMTCRETYPLLSDEFNLSESTIKSILFIKTYSLSPLPQNDANSGELKIMPV' A
#
# COMPACT_ATOMS: atom_id res chain seq x y z
N MET A 1 5.17 -33.49 3.76
CA MET A 1 4.72 -32.10 3.92
C MET A 1 4.60 -31.48 2.54
N ALA A 2 3.38 -31.35 2.01
CA ALA A 2 3.17 -30.74 0.70
C ALA A 2 3.55 -29.25 0.78
N LYS A 3 4.59 -28.85 0.05
CA LYS A 3 4.89 -27.42 -0.16
C LYS A 3 3.70 -26.87 -0.93
N LEU A 4 2.77 -26.18 -0.27
CA LEU A 4 1.74 -25.40 -0.95
C LEU A 4 2.51 -24.45 -1.89
N LYS A 5 2.43 -24.72 -3.20
CA LYS A 5 2.89 -23.78 -4.21
C LYS A 5 1.98 -22.56 -4.07
N GLU A 6 2.44 -21.55 -3.32
CA GLU A 6 1.78 -20.25 -3.27
C GLU A 6 1.52 -19.81 -4.71
N SER A 7 0.24 -19.56 -5.04
CA SER A 7 -0.11 -19.09 -6.35
C SER A 7 0.51 -17.71 -6.59
N THR A 8 0.82 -17.39 -7.83
CA THR A 8 1.38 -16.08 -8.23
C THR A 8 0.51 -14.92 -7.73
N LYS A 9 -0.80 -15.14 -7.56
CA LYS A 9 -1.73 -14.18 -6.95
C LYS A 9 -1.44 -13.93 -5.46
N GLU A 10 -1.22 -14.97 -4.65
CA GLU A 10 -0.93 -14.82 -3.21
C GLU A 10 0.38 -14.05 -2.98
N LYS A 11 1.43 -14.36 -3.76
CA LYS A 11 2.70 -13.63 -3.69
C LYS A 11 2.52 -12.14 -3.98
N LYS A 12 1.71 -11.80 -5.00
CA LYS A 12 1.41 -10.40 -5.34
C LYS A 12 0.58 -9.72 -4.24
N ALA A 13 -0.43 -10.40 -3.70
CA ALA A 13 -1.27 -9.87 -2.62
C ALA A 13 -0.44 -9.60 -1.35
N ARG A 14 0.42 -10.53 -0.93
CA ARG A 14 1.35 -10.32 0.20
C ARG A 14 2.28 -9.14 -0.03
N ARG A 15 2.84 -9.00 -1.23
CA ARG A 15 3.72 -7.87 -1.55
C ARG A 15 2.96 -6.55 -1.44
N ASN A 16 1.79 -6.47 -2.04
CA ASN A 16 0.98 -5.26 -2.01
C ASN A 16 0.56 -4.89 -0.58
N ALA A 17 0.17 -5.88 0.26
CA ALA A 17 -0.13 -5.65 1.67
C ALA A 17 1.07 -5.08 2.45
N LYS A 18 2.27 -5.62 2.22
CA LYS A 18 3.51 -5.10 2.82
C LYS A 18 3.83 -3.67 2.39
N VAL A 19 3.57 -3.32 1.13
CA VAL A 19 3.74 -1.93 0.64
C VAL A 19 2.85 -0.97 1.42
N LEU A 20 1.59 -1.33 1.66
CA LEU A 20 0.65 -0.50 2.43
C LEU A 20 1.06 -0.39 3.90
N GLU A 21 1.47 -1.50 4.51
CA GLU A 21 1.95 -1.54 5.89
C GLU A 21 3.17 -0.64 6.06
N ARG A 22 4.17 -0.80 5.19
CA ARG A 22 5.37 0.05 5.22
C ARG A 22 5.07 1.52 4.95
N TYR A 23 4.17 1.81 4.03
CA TYR A 23 3.74 3.19 3.81
C TYR A 23 3.10 3.80 5.06
N ASN A 24 2.28 3.06 5.79
CA ASN A 24 1.67 3.53 7.03
C ASN A 24 2.69 3.72 8.15
N GLU A 25 3.72 2.87 8.25
CA GLU A 25 4.82 3.06 9.19
C GLU A 25 5.68 4.27 8.83
N LEU A 26 6.07 4.40 7.56
CA LEU A 26 6.88 5.52 7.09
C LEU A 26 6.13 6.85 7.20
N LYS A 27 4.82 6.88 6.92
CA LYS A 27 3.99 8.09 7.08
C LYS A 27 3.92 8.59 8.54
N LYS A 28 4.15 7.72 9.54
CA LYS A 28 4.25 8.13 10.96
C LYS A 28 5.58 8.78 11.29
N LEU A 29 6.62 8.50 10.51
CA LEU A 29 8.00 8.93 10.77
C LEU A 29 8.44 10.09 9.89
N MET A 30 7.89 10.22 8.67
CA MET A 30 8.33 11.15 7.64
C MET A 30 7.17 11.56 6.72
N THR A 31 7.39 12.61 5.91
CA THR A 31 6.36 13.12 5.00
C THR A 31 6.16 12.22 3.78
N CYS A 32 4.92 12.16 3.27
CA CYS A 32 4.55 11.28 2.16
C CYS A 32 5.42 11.42 0.90
N ARG A 33 6.06 12.59 0.68
CA ARG A 33 6.95 12.81 -0.47
C ARG A 33 8.22 11.96 -0.43
N GLU A 34 8.74 11.71 0.76
CA GLU A 34 9.99 10.95 0.96
C GLU A 34 9.70 9.44 1.05
N THR A 35 8.47 9.06 1.38
CA THR A 35 8.09 7.64 1.51
C THR A 35 7.94 6.94 0.17
N TYR A 36 7.48 7.61 -0.89
CA TYR A 36 7.33 7.01 -2.22
C TYR A 36 8.64 6.48 -2.82
N PRO A 37 9.75 7.25 -2.87
CA PRO A 37 11.01 6.75 -3.40
C PRO A 37 11.59 5.62 -2.54
N LEU A 38 11.42 5.66 -1.21
CA LEU A 38 11.84 4.57 -0.32
C LEU A 38 11.08 3.26 -0.59
N LEU A 39 9.75 3.34 -0.73
CA LEU A 39 8.91 2.18 -1.08
C LEU A 39 9.20 1.66 -2.50
N SER A 40 9.49 2.58 -3.43
CA SER A 40 9.87 2.27 -4.81
C SER A 40 11.16 1.46 -4.83
N ASP A 41 12.17 1.88 -4.07
CA ASP A 41 13.46 1.18 -3.95
C ASP A 41 13.32 -0.17 -3.23
N GLU A 42 12.67 -0.18 -2.05
CA GLU A 42 12.52 -1.38 -1.21
C GLU A 42 11.77 -2.52 -1.91
N PHE A 43 10.71 -2.19 -2.66
CA PHE A 43 9.89 -3.18 -3.36
C PHE A 43 10.24 -3.34 -4.84
N ASN A 44 11.26 -2.60 -5.32
CA ASN A 44 11.68 -2.53 -6.71
C ASN A 44 10.48 -2.29 -7.66
N LEU A 45 9.72 -1.23 -7.37
CA LEU A 45 8.48 -0.88 -8.05
C LEU A 45 8.52 0.57 -8.49
N SER A 46 8.01 0.87 -9.69
CA SER A 46 7.82 2.27 -10.08
C SER A 46 6.92 3.02 -9.08
N GLU A 47 7.23 4.29 -8.81
CA GLU A 47 6.42 5.15 -7.95
C GLU A 47 4.93 5.19 -8.38
N SER A 48 4.65 5.17 -9.69
CA SER A 48 3.29 5.09 -10.23
C SER A 48 2.55 3.83 -9.76
N THR A 49 3.26 2.70 -9.65
CA THR A 49 2.72 1.44 -9.15
C THR A 49 2.49 1.50 -7.65
N ILE A 50 3.41 2.07 -6.88
CA ILE A 50 3.25 2.30 -5.44
C ILE A 50 2.01 3.18 -5.20
N LYS A 51 1.89 4.31 -5.90
CA LYS A 51 0.71 5.18 -5.82
C LYS A 51 -0.57 4.43 -6.21
N SER A 52 -0.51 3.57 -7.23
CA SER A 52 -1.66 2.74 -7.60
C SER A 52 -2.06 1.77 -6.49
N ILE A 53 -1.10 1.10 -5.86
CA ILE A 53 -1.36 0.18 -4.73
C ILE A 53 -1.92 0.94 -3.52
N LEU A 54 -1.42 2.15 -3.24
CA LEU A 54 -1.77 2.94 -2.05
C LEU A 54 -3.06 3.75 -2.19
N PHE A 55 -3.42 4.20 -3.40
CA PHE A 55 -4.54 5.11 -3.62
C PHE A 55 -5.65 4.51 -4.49
N ILE A 56 -5.34 3.53 -5.35
CA ILE A 56 -6.32 2.95 -6.27
C ILE A 56 -6.90 1.68 -5.65
N LYS A 57 -8.12 1.79 -5.13
CA LYS A 57 -8.88 0.65 -4.57
C LYS A 57 -9.20 -0.43 -5.60
N THR A 58 -9.36 -0.04 -6.87
CA THR A 58 -9.59 -0.95 -8.00
C THR A 58 -8.31 -1.58 -8.54
N TYR A 59 -7.15 -1.28 -7.95
CA TYR A 59 -5.89 -1.87 -8.38
C TYR A 59 -5.90 -3.38 -8.15
N SER A 60 -5.30 -4.14 -9.06
CA SER A 60 -5.32 -5.60 -8.99
C SER A 60 -4.67 -6.07 -7.69
N LEU A 61 -5.44 -6.78 -6.85
CA LEU A 61 -5.03 -7.23 -5.52
C LEU A 61 -4.63 -6.05 -4.61
N SER A 62 -5.40 -4.96 -4.67
CA SER A 62 -5.20 -3.81 -3.78
C SER A 62 -5.38 -4.26 -2.32
N PRO A 63 -4.47 -3.87 -1.43
CA PRO A 63 -4.54 -4.17 -0.01
C PRO A 63 -5.49 -3.21 0.72
N LEU A 64 -6.03 -2.22 0.00
CA LEU A 64 -6.95 -1.25 0.57
C LEU A 64 -8.27 -1.94 0.89
N PRO A 65 -8.88 -1.65 2.07
CA PRO A 65 -10.25 -2.06 2.30
C PRO A 65 -11.10 -1.47 1.16
N GLN A 66 -11.88 -2.32 0.49
CA GLN A 66 -12.98 -1.85 -0.35
C GLN A 66 -13.94 -1.12 0.58
N ASN A 67 -13.68 0.15 0.79
CA ASN A 67 -14.45 0.98 1.70
C ASN A 67 -15.80 1.23 1.03
N ASP A 68 -16.75 0.33 1.28
CA ASP A 68 -18.15 0.71 1.48
C ASP A 68 -18.17 1.96 2.35
N ALA A 69 -18.90 2.95 1.88
CA ALA A 69 -18.81 4.34 2.31
C ALA A 69 -19.26 4.53 3.78
N ASN A 70 -18.39 4.40 4.79
CA ASN A 70 -18.56 5.10 6.08
C ASN A 70 -17.36 5.03 7.04
N SER A 71 -16.51 6.07 7.05
CA SER A 71 -15.65 6.54 8.15
C SER A 71 -14.61 7.46 7.52
N GLY A 72 -14.64 8.78 7.65
CA GLY A 72 -14.99 9.58 8.82
C GLY A 72 -13.84 10.57 8.98
N GLU A 73 -14.03 11.78 8.46
CA GLU A 73 -13.29 13.01 8.74
C GLU A 73 -11.76 12.94 8.95
N LEU A 74 -11.01 13.25 7.89
CA LEU A 74 -9.74 13.95 8.07
C LEU A 74 -10.07 15.43 8.30
N LYS A 75 -10.31 15.81 9.57
CA LYS A 75 -10.40 17.21 9.97
C LYS A 75 -9.09 17.89 9.59
N ILE A 76 -9.17 18.73 8.57
CA ILE A 76 -8.23 19.83 8.31
C ILE A 76 -8.00 20.59 9.61
N MET A 77 -6.77 20.61 10.11
CA MET A 77 -6.34 21.56 11.14
C MET A 77 -6.08 22.90 10.45
N PRO A 78 -6.82 23.98 10.73
CA PRO A 78 -6.33 25.32 10.42
C PRO A 78 -5.35 25.75 11.51
N VAL A 79 -4.21 26.29 11.08
CA VAL A 79 -3.32 27.12 11.90
C VAL A 79 -4.01 28.46 12.14
#